data_AF-A0A1H8ARA2-F1
#
_entry.id   AF-A0A1H8ARA2-F1
#
_cell.length_a   1.000
_cell.length_b   1.000
_cell.length_c   1.000
_cell.angle_alpha   90.00
_cell.angle_beta   90.00
_cell.angle_gamma   90.00
#
_symmetry.space_group_name_H-M   'P 1'
#
loop_
_entity.id
_entity.type
_entity.pdbx_description
1 polymer ?
#
loop_
_entity_poly.entity_id
_entity_poly.type
_entity_poly.pdbx_seq_one_letter_code
_entity_poly.pdbx_strand_id
1 'polypeptide(L)'
;MKKILYPIACALCTMILGISLSSCSDDAWGNDNSETENVFYFGFEDWGRLNNGVTYTVAQGQTVEIPVQFWCAGSRVFDAEAFYYADTQLTLGTDFQIVDGNGNQLQPNAKGAFGMTWQLTGPDATNNHRVQHIYLKALNGAKGDVTVTTFDPKDVDADGKVRISNGSADGVIYTPNNINSQYEVHCFTQNYKVKVTIQ
;
A
#
# COMPACT_ATOMS: atom_id res chain seq x y z
N MET A 1 -35.59 -20.02 54.61
CA MET A 1 -35.41 -18.94 53.62
C MET A 1 -34.15 -19.19 52.79
N LYS A 2 -34.18 -20.15 51.84
CA LYS A 2 -33.04 -20.50 50.97
C LYS A 2 -33.53 -21.19 49.69
N LYS A 3 -34.31 -20.50 48.83
CA LYS A 3 -34.76 -21.09 47.55
C LYS A 3 -34.89 -20.11 46.38
N ILE A 4 -34.27 -18.91 46.44
CA ILE A 4 -34.39 -17.90 45.37
C ILE A 4 -33.01 -17.51 44.76
N LEU A 5 -31.90 -18.07 45.26
CA LEU A 5 -30.56 -17.65 44.82
C LEU A 5 -30.02 -18.36 43.56
N TYR A 6 -30.64 -19.45 43.09
CA TYR A 6 -30.10 -20.24 41.97
C TYR A 6 -30.54 -19.85 40.54
N PRO A 7 -31.75 -19.30 40.26
CA PRO A 7 -32.12 -18.98 38.88
C PRO A 7 -31.52 -17.65 38.37
N ILE A 8 -31.06 -16.77 39.26
CA ILE A 8 -30.46 -15.47 38.90
C ILE A 8 -28.98 -15.61 38.54
N ALA A 9 -28.26 -16.58 39.14
CA ALA A 9 -26.85 -16.83 38.83
C ALA A 9 -26.65 -17.52 37.47
N CYS A 10 -27.58 -18.39 37.04
CA CYS A 10 -27.50 -19.04 35.73
C CYS A 10 -27.83 -18.11 34.55
N ALA A 11 -28.72 -17.12 34.74
CA ALA A 11 -29.07 -16.18 33.68
C ALA A 11 -27.99 -15.11 33.43
N LEU A 12 -27.15 -14.82 34.44
CA LEU A 12 -26.04 -13.88 34.29
C LEU A 12 -24.83 -14.53 33.61
N CYS A 13 -24.59 -15.84 33.83
CA CYS A 13 -23.52 -16.57 33.16
C CYS A 13 -23.78 -16.83 31.67
N THR A 14 -25.04 -16.95 31.24
CA THR A 14 -25.37 -17.13 29.80
C THR A 14 -25.32 -15.82 29.01
N MET A 15 -25.44 -14.67 29.67
CA MET A 15 -25.36 -13.36 29.01
C MET A 15 -23.91 -12.89 28.79
N ILE A 16 -22.97 -13.32 29.64
CA ILE A 16 -21.53 -12.98 29.54
C ILE A 16 -20.81 -13.82 28.46
N LEU A 17 -21.32 -15.01 28.15
CA LEU A 17 -20.80 -15.87 27.06
C LEU A 17 -21.27 -15.43 25.65
N GLY A 18 -22.25 -14.52 25.56
CA GLY A 18 -22.78 -14.05 24.27
C GLY A 18 -22.05 -12.87 23.65
N ILE A 19 -21.12 -12.23 24.38
CA ILE A 19 -20.43 -11.00 23.94
C ILE A 19 -18.97 -11.29 23.51
N SER A 20 -18.46 -12.50 23.71
CA SER A 20 -17.07 -12.86 23.42
C SER A 20 -16.81 -13.45 22.03
N LEU A 21 -17.77 -13.36 21.10
CA LEU A 21 -17.57 -13.78 19.70
C LEU A 21 -17.80 -12.66 18.68
N SER A 22 -17.87 -11.40 19.12
CA SER A 22 -17.53 -10.28 18.24
C SER A 22 -16.02 -10.31 18.02
N SER A 23 -15.58 -11.28 17.21
CA SER A 23 -14.41 -11.14 16.38
C SER A 23 -14.57 -9.78 15.69
N CYS A 24 -13.83 -8.76 16.14
CA CYS A 24 -13.33 -7.79 15.19
C CYS A 24 -12.60 -8.62 14.14
N SER A 25 -13.23 -8.87 12.99
CA SER A 25 -12.46 -9.29 11.84
C SER A 25 -11.40 -8.20 11.64
N ASP A 26 -10.14 -8.60 11.64
CA ASP A 26 -8.97 -7.73 11.43
C ASP A 26 -8.87 -7.26 9.97
N ASP A 27 -10.01 -7.10 9.31
CA ASP A 27 -10.11 -6.73 7.91
C ASP A 27 -10.45 -5.23 7.84
N ALA A 28 -9.55 -4.40 8.36
CA ALA A 28 -9.65 -2.94 8.24
C ALA A 28 -9.64 -2.44 6.78
N TRP A 29 -9.44 -3.36 5.83
CA TRP A 29 -9.29 -3.13 4.39
C TRP A 29 -10.18 -4.06 3.55
N GLY A 30 -11.23 -4.65 4.14
CA GLY A 30 -12.20 -5.50 3.44
C GLY A 30 -13.30 -4.71 2.73
N ASN A 31 -13.53 -5.01 1.45
CA ASN A 31 -14.56 -4.38 0.62
C ASN A 31 -15.84 -5.21 0.60
N ASP A 32 -16.52 -5.29 1.75
CA ASP A 32 -17.71 -6.14 1.90
C ASP A 32 -19.00 -5.55 1.27
N ASN A 33 -18.88 -4.52 0.43
CA ASN A 33 -20.00 -3.90 -0.29
C ASN A 33 -19.69 -3.68 -1.78
N SER A 34 -20.72 -3.64 -2.61
CA SER A 34 -20.58 -3.52 -4.07
C SER A 34 -20.03 -2.17 -4.54
N GLU A 35 -20.08 -1.14 -3.68
CA GLU A 35 -19.61 0.21 -4.01
C GLU A 35 -18.09 0.33 -3.88
N THR A 36 -17.46 -0.51 -3.04
CA THR A 36 -16.01 -0.57 -2.85
C THR A 36 -15.36 -1.76 -3.55
N GLU A 37 -16.11 -2.57 -4.31
CA GLU A 37 -15.59 -3.79 -4.95
C GLU A 37 -14.33 -3.52 -5.79
N ASN A 38 -14.22 -2.37 -6.46
CA ASN A 38 -13.05 -2.00 -7.28
C ASN A 38 -12.17 -0.92 -6.65
N VAL A 39 -12.19 -0.80 -5.32
CA VAL A 39 -11.27 0.04 -4.56
C VAL A 39 -10.12 -0.83 -4.04
N PHE A 40 -8.89 -0.47 -4.37
CA PHE A 40 -7.69 -1.21 -3.98
C PHE A 40 -6.73 -0.31 -3.23
N TYR A 41 -5.88 -0.91 -2.40
CA TYR A 41 -4.90 -0.16 -1.63
C TYR A 41 -3.48 -0.59 -1.97
N PHE A 42 -2.61 0.39 -2.21
CA PHE A 42 -1.22 0.19 -2.57
C PHE A 42 -0.30 0.89 -1.58
N GLY A 43 0.77 0.21 -1.19
CA GLY A 43 1.81 0.78 -0.35
C GLY A 43 2.97 -0.18 -0.18
N PHE A 44 3.92 0.22 0.66
CA PHE A 44 5.01 -0.66 1.03
C PHE A 44 4.56 -1.75 2.01
N GLU A 45 5.23 -2.90 1.99
CA GLU A 45 4.87 -4.03 2.85
C GLU A 45 4.91 -3.65 4.35
N ASP A 46 3.97 -4.17 5.14
CA ASP A 46 3.86 -3.82 6.55
C ASP A 46 5.03 -4.37 7.39
N TRP A 47 5.94 -3.48 7.81
CA TRP A 47 7.06 -3.78 8.70
C TRP A 47 6.69 -3.74 10.19
N GLY A 48 5.40 -3.78 10.51
CA GLY A 48 4.84 -3.63 11.84
C GLY A 48 4.46 -2.17 12.12
N ARG A 49 3.21 -1.98 12.61
CA ARG A 49 2.56 -0.71 12.98
C ARG A 49 3.25 0.53 12.39
N LEU A 50 2.72 1.02 11.27
CA LEU A 50 2.69 2.46 10.99
C LEU A 50 4.07 3.09 10.68
N ASN A 51 4.90 2.44 9.86
CA ASN A 51 6.31 2.82 9.72
C ASN A 51 6.68 3.38 8.32
N ASN A 52 6.62 4.70 8.19
CA ASN A 52 7.22 5.44 7.05
C ASN A 52 8.74 5.71 7.21
N GLY A 53 9.36 5.19 8.26
CA GLY A 53 10.76 5.39 8.62
C GLY A 53 11.71 4.31 8.09
N VAL A 54 11.21 3.34 7.32
CA VAL A 54 12.04 2.28 6.77
C VAL A 54 13.06 2.87 5.79
N THR A 55 14.32 2.49 6.03
CA THR A 55 15.47 2.96 5.28
C THR A 55 16.27 1.77 4.78
N TYR A 56 16.66 1.82 3.52
CA TYR A 56 17.57 0.90 2.87
C TYR A 56 18.91 1.58 2.63
N THR A 57 19.98 0.78 2.62
CA THR A 57 21.31 1.23 2.20
C THR A 57 21.75 0.37 1.03
N VAL A 58 22.30 0.99 -0.01
CA VAL A 58 22.79 0.29 -1.21
C VAL A 58 24.14 0.85 -1.62
N ALA A 59 25.12 -0.04 -1.83
CA ALA A 59 26.42 0.36 -2.34
C ALA A 59 26.35 0.58 -3.86
N GLN A 60 27.16 1.50 -4.39
CA GLN A 60 27.27 1.69 -5.85
C GLN A 60 27.56 0.37 -6.59
N GLY A 61 26.84 0.15 -7.70
CA GLY A 61 26.88 -1.08 -8.48
C GLY A 61 25.94 -2.19 -7.98
N GLN A 62 25.33 -2.04 -6.80
CA GLN A 62 24.35 -2.98 -6.26
C GLN A 62 22.91 -2.54 -6.52
N THR A 63 21.99 -3.48 -6.36
CA THR A 63 20.54 -3.27 -6.43
C THR A 63 19.94 -3.59 -5.08
N VAL A 64 19.03 -2.74 -4.61
CA VAL A 64 18.17 -3.04 -3.47
C VAL A 64 16.76 -3.36 -3.92
N GLU A 65 16.16 -4.32 -3.23
CA GLU A 65 14.80 -4.78 -3.41
C GLU A 65 13.91 -4.19 -2.31
N ILE A 66 12.80 -3.58 -2.71
CA ILE A 66 11.87 -2.88 -1.82
C ILE A 66 10.48 -3.49 -2.00
N PRO A 67 9.96 -4.26 -1.01
CA PRO A 67 8.68 -4.92 -1.13
C PRO A 67 7.53 -3.92 -1.04
N VAL A 68 6.56 -4.11 -1.92
CA VAL A 68 5.30 -3.37 -1.98
C VAL A 68 4.14 -4.34 -2.03
N GLN A 69 3.04 -3.95 -1.42
CA GLN A 69 1.83 -4.75 -1.31
C GLN A 69 0.63 -4.05 -1.93
N PHE A 70 -0.27 -4.85 -2.48
CA PHE A 70 -1.51 -4.42 -3.12
C PHE A 70 -2.67 -5.21 -2.56
N TRP A 71 -3.56 -4.54 -1.82
CA TRP A 71 -4.74 -5.14 -1.22
C TRP A 71 -5.87 -5.16 -2.22
N CYS A 72 -6.25 -6.38 -2.59
CA CYS A 72 -7.30 -6.67 -3.55
C CYS A 72 -7.92 -8.02 -3.20
N ALA A 73 -9.22 -8.03 -2.88
CA ALA A 73 -9.96 -9.27 -2.71
C ALA A 73 -10.64 -9.68 -4.02
N GLY A 74 -10.51 -10.94 -4.40
CA GLY A 74 -11.19 -11.51 -5.56
C GLY A 74 -10.51 -11.23 -6.90
N SER A 75 -10.89 -12.04 -7.88
CA SER A 75 -10.49 -11.83 -9.28
C SER A 75 -11.32 -10.76 -9.98
N ARG A 76 -10.79 -10.17 -11.04
CA ARG A 76 -11.46 -9.21 -11.93
C ARG A 76 -11.34 -9.62 -13.39
N VAL A 77 -12.06 -8.92 -14.26
CA VAL A 77 -11.96 -9.05 -15.73
C VAL A 77 -10.91 -8.10 -16.33
N PHE A 78 -10.20 -7.36 -15.48
CA PHE A 78 -9.17 -6.41 -15.82
C PHE A 78 -8.03 -6.55 -14.80
N ASP A 79 -6.82 -6.15 -15.18
CA ASP A 79 -5.72 -5.96 -14.25
C ASP A 79 -5.69 -4.51 -13.77
N ALA A 80 -5.11 -4.27 -12.59
CA ALA A 80 -4.96 -2.93 -12.04
C ALA A 80 -3.52 -2.44 -12.20
N GLU A 81 -3.33 -1.13 -12.33
CA GLU A 81 -2.01 -0.50 -12.32
C GLU A 81 -1.88 0.45 -11.14
N ALA A 82 -0.79 0.35 -10.40
CA ALA A 82 -0.41 1.28 -9.36
C ALA A 82 0.90 2.00 -9.74
N PHE A 83 1.09 3.20 -9.20
CA PHE A 83 2.25 4.04 -9.49
C PHE A 83 3.13 4.28 -8.27
N TYR A 84 4.45 4.32 -8.49
CA TYR A 84 5.42 4.78 -7.50
C TYR A 84 6.38 5.80 -8.12
N TYR A 85 7.05 6.58 -7.27
CA TYR A 85 7.86 7.72 -7.66
C TYR A 85 9.19 7.71 -6.92
N ALA A 86 10.23 8.26 -7.55
CA ALA A 86 11.50 8.56 -6.92
C ALA A 86 11.61 10.08 -6.70
N ASP A 87 11.53 10.52 -5.45
CA ASP A 87 11.72 11.90 -5.02
C ASP A 87 13.14 12.10 -4.49
N THR A 88 13.95 12.81 -5.26
CA THR A 88 15.38 12.98 -5.00
C THR A 88 15.98 14.14 -5.81
N GLN A 89 17.16 14.60 -5.38
CA GLN A 89 18.04 15.48 -6.16
C GLN A 89 19.03 14.71 -7.04
N LEU A 90 19.10 13.38 -6.89
CA LEU A 90 19.92 12.51 -7.72
C LEU A 90 19.33 12.35 -9.12
N THR A 91 20.19 12.13 -10.11
CA THR A 91 19.81 12.03 -11.52
C THR A 91 19.57 10.58 -11.93
N LEU A 92 18.34 10.27 -12.35
CA LEU A 92 17.99 8.96 -12.92
C LEU A 92 18.84 8.68 -14.19
N GLY A 93 19.37 7.48 -14.30
CA GLY A 93 20.26 7.06 -15.39
C GLY A 93 21.75 7.42 -15.19
N THR A 94 22.06 8.27 -14.22
CA THR A 94 23.45 8.66 -13.89
C THR A 94 23.84 8.19 -12.49
N ASP A 95 23.03 8.51 -11.49
CA ASP A 95 23.30 8.25 -10.07
C ASP A 95 22.59 6.98 -9.60
N PHE A 96 21.39 6.73 -10.13
CA PHE A 96 20.59 5.55 -9.85
C PHE A 96 19.74 5.15 -11.05
N GLN A 97 19.23 3.92 -11.04
CA GLN A 97 18.31 3.39 -12.03
C GLN A 97 17.21 2.59 -11.35
N ILE A 98 15.97 2.72 -11.81
CA ILE A 98 14.90 1.77 -11.48
C ILE A 98 14.91 0.66 -12.54
N VAL A 99 14.87 -0.59 -12.10
CA VAL A 99 14.93 -1.77 -12.96
C VAL A 99 13.80 -2.76 -12.64
N ASP A 100 13.53 -3.69 -13.56
CA ASP A 100 12.70 -4.86 -13.29
C ASP A 100 13.49 -5.95 -12.54
N GLY A 101 12.83 -7.06 -12.16
CA GLY A 101 13.47 -8.20 -11.49
C GLY A 101 14.55 -8.91 -12.32
N ASN A 102 14.65 -8.63 -13.61
CA ASN A 102 15.71 -9.13 -14.50
C ASN A 102 16.85 -8.12 -14.69
N GLY A 103 16.75 -6.93 -14.08
CA GLY A 103 17.73 -5.86 -14.20
C GLY A 103 17.55 -4.96 -15.44
N ASN A 104 16.45 -5.08 -16.18
CA ASN A 104 16.16 -4.20 -17.31
C ASN A 104 15.69 -2.84 -16.81
N GLN A 105 16.17 -1.77 -17.45
CA GLN A 105 15.81 -0.40 -17.10
C GLN A 105 14.32 -0.11 -17.35
N LEU A 106 13.66 0.42 -16.31
CA LEU A 106 12.32 0.99 -16.40
C LEU A 106 12.41 2.50 -16.62
N GLN A 107 11.43 3.05 -17.34
CA GLN A 107 11.29 4.49 -17.57
C GLN A 107 10.05 5.02 -16.87
N PRO A 108 10.13 6.20 -16.21
CA PRO A 108 8.94 6.84 -15.70
C PRO A 108 8.10 7.40 -16.85
N ASN A 109 6.80 7.55 -16.60
CA ASN A 109 5.89 8.24 -17.51
C ASN A 109 6.11 9.77 -17.49
N ALA A 110 5.31 10.52 -18.25
CA ALA A 110 5.44 11.98 -18.35
C ALA A 110 5.26 12.74 -17.02
N LYS A 111 4.65 12.11 -16.00
CA LYS A 111 4.51 12.67 -14.64
C LYS A 111 5.65 12.27 -13.71
N GLY A 112 6.60 11.46 -14.16
CA GLY A 112 7.68 10.93 -13.32
C GLY A 112 7.31 9.64 -12.59
N ALA A 113 6.18 9.01 -12.92
CA ALA A 113 5.69 7.80 -12.23
C ALA A 113 6.18 6.53 -12.91
N PHE A 114 6.54 5.52 -12.13
CA PHE A 114 6.78 4.15 -12.59
C PHE A 114 5.53 3.31 -12.37
N GLY A 115 5.05 2.64 -13.43
CA GLY A 115 3.88 1.77 -13.39
C GLY A 115 4.23 0.37 -12.87
N MET A 116 3.30 -0.20 -12.11
CA MET A 116 3.33 -1.58 -11.63
C MET A 116 1.97 -2.22 -11.87
N THR A 117 1.93 -3.21 -12.75
CA THR A 117 0.70 -3.97 -13.07
C THR A 117 0.47 -5.08 -12.07
N TRP A 118 -0.75 -5.17 -11.56
CA TRP A 118 -1.23 -6.17 -10.63
C TRP A 118 -2.23 -7.06 -11.35
N GLN A 119 -1.84 -8.31 -11.55
CA GLN A 119 -2.69 -9.29 -12.21
C GLN A 119 -3.87 -9.64 -11.29
N LEU A 120 -5.07 -9.21 -11.70
CA LEU A 120 -6.33 -9.56 -11.02
C LEU A 120 -7.17 -10.51 -11.89
N THR A 121 -6.81 -10.66 -13.17
CA THR A 121 -7.42 -11.63 -14.07
C THR A 121 -6.98 -13.07 -13.76
N GLY A 122 -7.92 -14.00 -13.87
CA GLY A 122 -7.67 -15.43 -13.67
C GLY A 122 -8.27 -15.99 -12.38
N PRO A 123 -8.00 -17.26 -12.05
CA PRO A 123 -8.52 -17.90 -10.85
C PRO A 123 -7.98 -17.19 -9.60
N ASP A 124 -8.86 -16.90 -8.65
CA ASP A 124 -8.48 -16.28 -7.39
C ASP A 124 -7.61 -17.26 -6.60
N ALA A 125 -6.32 -16.96 -6.48
CA ALA A 125 -5.31 -17.89 -6.00
C ALA A 125 -4.67 -17.46 -4.67
N THR A 126 -5.02 -16.29 -4.12
CA THR A 126 -4.28 -15.72 -2.99
C THR A 126 -5.14 -14.91 -2.05
N ASN A 127 -4.67 -14.84 -0.80
CA ASN A 127 -5.09 -13.94 0.26
C ASN A 127 -5.43 -12.52 -0.26
N ASN A 128 -6.20 -11.78 0.54
CA ASN A 128 -6.64 -10.40 0.36
C ASN A 128 -5.56 -9.34 -0.02
N HIS A 129 -4.31 -9.74 -0.26
CA HIS A 129 -3.24 -8.90 -0.77
C HIS A 129 -2.22 -9.68 -1.62
N ARG A 130 -1.55 -8.96 -2.52
CA ARG A 130 -0.46 -9.43 -3.39
C ARG A 130 0.82 -8.65 -3.07
N VAL A 131 1.99 -9.25 -3.29
CA VAL A 131 3.30 -8.59 -3.09
C VAL A 131 4.10 -8.60 -4.38
N GLN A 132 4.74 -7.46 -4.67
CA GLN A 132 5.74 -7.27 -5.72
C GLN A 132 6.90 -6.44 -5.16
N HIS A 133 7.92 -6.19 -5.97
CA HIS A 133 9.09 -5.44 -5.52
C HIS A 133 9.49 -4.34 -6.50
N ILE A 134 9.96 -3.24 -5.93
CA ILE A 134 10.66 -2.17 -6.64
C ILE A 134 12.16 -2.45 -6.53
N TYR A 135 12.88 -2.38 -7.65
CA TYR A 135 14.32 -2.57 -7.68
C TYR A 135 15.03 -1.25 -8.00
N LEU A 136 15.80 -0.75 -7.04
CA LEU A 136 16.63 0.44 -7.21
C LEU A 136 18.09 0.02 -7.31
N LYS A 137 18.69 0.23 -8.48
CA LYS A 137 20.11 0.02 -8.75
C LYS A 137 20.88 1.31 -8.53
N ALA A 138 21.87 1.28 -7.65
CA ALA A 138 22.82 2.37 -7.48
C ALA A 138 23.86 2.35 -8.60
N LEU A 139 24.05 3.47 -9.28
CA LEU A 139 25.06 3.63 -10.31
C LEU A 139 26.31 4.30 -9.71
N ASN A 140 27.40 4.34 -10.46
CA ASN A 140 28.67 4.94 -10.03
C ASN A 140 28.67 6.49 -10.12
N GLY A 141 27.50 7.13 -9.96
CA GLY A 141 27.34 8.58 -9.97
C GLY A 141 27.47 9.22 -8.59
N ALA A 142 26.64 10.22 -8.31
CA ALA A 142 26.55 10.85 -7.00
C ALA A 142 25.92 9.92 -5.95
N LYS A 143 26.31 10.12 -4.70
CA LYS A 143 25.77 9.45 -3.52
C LYS A 143 24.72 10.35 -2.87
N GLY A 144 23.77 9.77 -2.16
CA GLY A 144 22.71 10.51 -1.51
C GLY A 144 21.46 9.68 -1.27
N ASP A 145 20.38 10.37 -0.90
CA ASP A 145 19.11 9.74 -0.56
C ASP A 145 18.13 9.80 -1.73
N VAL A 146 17.46 8.68 -1.98
CA VAL A 146 16.27 8.59 -2.83
C VAL A 146 15.08 8.24 -1.96
N THR A 147 14.06 9.10 -1.92
CA THR A 147 12.79 8.76 -1.28
C THR A 147 11.89 8.11 -2.31
N VAL A 148 11.49 6.87 -2.08
CA VAL A 148 10.50 6.20 -2.96
C VAL A 148 9.13 6.38 -2.33
N THR A 149 8.16 6.91 -3.09
CA THR A 149 6.80 7.18 -2.62
C THR A 149 5.76 6.44 -3.47
N THR A 150 4.61 6.14 -2.87
CA THR A 150 3.45 5.54 -3.56
C THR A 150 2.43 6.59 -4.02
N PHE A 151 2.68 7.87 -3.77
CA PHE A 151 1.89 9.00 -4.27
C PHE A 151 2.80 9.94 -5.07
N ASP A 152 2.20 10.77 -5.95
CA ASP A 152 2.94 11.78 -6.69
C ASP A 152 3.41 12.90 -5.74
N PRO A 153 4.73 13.04 -5.47
CA PRO A 153 5.24 14.05 -4.56
C PRO A 153 5.02 15.49 -5.05
N LYS A 154 4.63 15.66 -6.32
CA LYS A 154 4.33 16.96 -6.94
C LYS A 154 2.84 17.28 -6.98
N ASP A 155 1.97 16.30 -6.69
CA ASP A 155 0.53 16.57 -6.56
C ASP A 155 0.24 17.14 -5.17
N VAL A 156 0.48 18.45 -5.04
CA VAL A 156 0.29 19.20 -3.81
C VAL A 156 -0.87 20.19 -3.93
N ASP A 157 -1.49 20.48 -2.80
CA ASP A 157 -2.47 21.56 -2.65
C ASP A 157 -1.81 22.95 -2.65
N ALA A 158 -2.63 23.99 -2.47
CA ALA A 158 -2.18 25.38 -2.47
C ALA A 158 -1.19 25.71 -1.33
N ASP A 159 -1.18 24.90 -0.27
CA ASP A 159 -0.29 25.04 0.88
C ASP A 159 0.98 24.16 0.76
N GLY A 160 1.16 23.47 -0.38
CA GLY A 160 2.29 22.59 -0.64
C GLY A 160 2.21 21.25 0.09
N LYS A 161 1.04 20.84 0.59
CA LYS A 161 0.82 19.52 1.19
C LYS A 161 0.33 18.55 0.13
N VAL A 162 0.69 17.27 0.27
CA VAL A 162 0.20 16.20 -0.62
C VAL A 162 -1.32 16.24 -0.68
N ARG A 163 -1.86 16.28 -1.90
CA ARG A 163 -3.29 16.32 -2.12
C ARG A 163 -3.93 15.01 -1.66
N ILE A 164 -4.97 15.13 -0.83
CA ILE A 164 -5.83 14.02 -0.37
C ILE A 164 -7.21 14.16 -1.02
N SER A 165 -7.94 13.06 -1.12
CA SER A 165 -9.31 13.04 -1.63
C SER A 165 -10.24 13.81 -0.70
N ASN A 166 -11.33 14.34 -1.27
CA ASN A 166 -12.44 14.90 -0.48
C ASN A 166 -13.41 13.80 0.03
N GLY A 167 -12.96 12.53 0.06
CA GLY A 167 -13.75 11.33 0.35
C GLY A 167 -13.96 10.41 -0.87
N SER A 168 -14.00 9.09 -0.66
CA SER A 168 -14.53 8.09 -1.61
C SER A 168 -16.04 7.87 -1.43
N ALA A 169 -16.63 7.03 -2.29
CA ALA A 169 -18.03 6.58 -2.16
C ALA A 169 -18.36 6.02 -0.75
N ASP A 170 -17.37 5.47 -0.05
CA ASP A 170 -17.47 4.95 1.33
C ASP A 170 -17.18 6.00 2.43
N GLY A 171 -16.90 7.26 2.06
CA GLY A 171 -16.60 8.35 2.99
C GLY A 171 -15.18 8.35 3.57
N VAL A 172 -14.28 7.50 3.06
CA VAL A 172 -12.87 7.45 3.51
C VAL A 172 -12.02 8.51 2.82
N ILE A 173 -11.17 9.19 3.57
CA ILE A 173 -10.16 10.11 3.03
C ILE A 173 -8.91 9.32 2.67
N TYR A 174 -8.41 9.49 1.45
CA TYR A 174 -7.28 8.73 0.93
C TYR A 174 -6.38 9.61 0.06
N THR A 175 -5.15 9.17 -0.20
CA THR A 175 -4.30 9.78 -1.22
C THR A 175 -4.48 9.03 -2.54
N PRO A 176 -4.97 9.68 -3.61
CA PRO A 176 -5.16 9.01 -4.90
C PRO A 176 -3.85 8.47 -5.48
N ASN A 177 -3.88 7.27 -6.06
CA ASN A 177 -2.79 6.73 -6.86
C ASN A 177 -3.18 6.64 -8.34
N ASN A 178 -4.17 5.79 -8.65
CA ASN A 178 -4.67 5.60 -10.01
C ASN A 178 -6.18 5.42 -9.99
N ILE A 179 -6.92 6.39 -10.51
CA ILE A 179 -8.38 6.39 -10.54
C ILE A 179 -8.83 6.45 -11.99
N ASN A 180 -9.68 5.51 -12.38
CA ASN A 180 -10.29 5.49 -13.70
C ASN A 180 -11.70 4.89 -13.65
N SER A 181 -12.30 4.65 -14.81
CA SER A 181 -13.69 4.15 -14.89
C SER A 181 -13.88 2.69 -14.47
N GLN A 182 -12.80 1.92 -14.27
CA GLN A 182 -12.84 0.51 -13.88
C GLN A 182 -12.52 0.29 -12.40
N TYR A 183 -11.62 1.09 -11.83
CA TYR A 183 -11.17 0.93 -10.46
C TYR A 183 -10.56 2.21 -9.86
N GLU A 184 -10.40 2.19 -8.54
CA GLU A 184 -9.63 3.17 -7.78
C GLU A 184 -8.49 2.47 -7.05
N VAL A 185 -7.27 2.97 -7.19
CA VAL A 185 -6.13 2.61 -6.34
C VAL A 185 -5.84 3.78 -5.42
N HIS A 186 -5.85 3.49 -4.14
CA HIS A 186 -5.59 4.44 -3.06
C HIS A 186 -4.23 4.11 -2.44
N CYS A 187 -3.47 5.13 -2.04
CA CYS A 187 -2.28 4.90 -1.23
C CYS A 187 -2.71 4.57 0.19
N PHE A 188 -1.96 3.72 0.88
CA PHE A 188 -2.13 3.62 2.32
C PHE A 188 -1.85 4.96 3.00
N THR A 189 -2.56 5.22 4.09
CA THR A 189 -2.30 6.39 4.94
C THR A 189 -0.94 6.32 5.64
N GLN A 190 -0.31 5.13 5.65
CA GLN A 190 0.96 4.81 6.30
C GLN A 190 1.70 3.75 5.47
N ASN A 191 3.00 3.57 5.64
CA ASN A 191 3.81 2.75 4.74
C ASN A 191 3.71 3.24 3.28
N TYR A 192 3.68 4.56 3.08
CA TYR A 192 3.55 5.18 1.76
C TYR A 192 4.88 5.68 1.19
N LYS A 193 5.96 5.63 1.98
CA LYS A 193 7.31 6.00 1.57
C LYS A 193 8.40 5.16 2.25
N VAL A 194 9.52 5.04 1.57
CA VAL A 194 10.79 4.56 2.12
C VAL A 194 11.94 5.45 1.69
N LYS A 195 13.05 5.39 2.41
CA LYS A 195 14.30 6.04 2.02
C LYS A 195 15.33 5.01 1.56
N VAL A 196 16.07 5.30 0.51
CA VAL A 196 17.21 4.51 0.04
C VAL A 196 18.43 5.40 0.03
N THR A 197 19.45 5.07 0.82
CA THR A 197 20.72 5.79 0.86
C THR A 197 21.76 5.08 0.00
N ILE A 198 22.24 5.75 -1.05
CA ILE A 198 23.31 5.28 -1.93
C ILE A 198 24.67 5.62 -1.30
N GLN A 199 25.51 4.60 -1.11
CA GLN A 199 26.83 4.69 -0.47
C GLN A 199 27.99 4.32 -1.38
#